data_AF-A0A357LZF0-F1
#
_entry.id   AF-A0A357LZF0-F1
#
_cell.length_a   1.000
_cell.length_b   1.000
_cell.length_c   1.000
_cell.angle_alpha   90.00
_cell.angle_beta   90.00
_cell.angle_gamma   90.00
#
_symmetry.space_group_name_H-M   'P 1'
#
loop_
_entity.id
_entity.type
_entity.pdbx_description
1 polymer ?
#
loop_
_entity_poly.entity_id
_entity_poly.type
_entity_poly.pdbx_seq_one_letter_code
_entity_poly.pdbx_strand_id
1 'polypeptide(L)'
;MWEQSFRDKAYERRLFRIRAIIAAIFVLLAFGVLAWRMSYLQVSLHEKYKDLSENNRSQIRPLAPNRGLIYDRNGLLLAENIPSYSLTLVPEKVQDMSRTLEFLDGLIGIDERDREQFDKRLSYSRRPYEPVVLRHRLSEDEIATVLVNRYFLPGVDVEAQLVRHYPFGDAFAHVLGYVGRINQMDQEKIDEDEDRKRRYRATRFIGKNGVERRYEDLLHGEVGYEKVEINARGRLLSTLERSPPQPGQDLVLHLDSRLQLLAAELLKDRRGAIAAIEVKTGGILALYSNPSFDPNDFVTGISYEDYSS
;
A
#
# COMPACT_ATOMS: atom_id res chain seq x y z
N MET A 1 -29.14 75.12 -61.60
CA MET A 1 -28.73 75.21 -60.18
C MET A 1 -28.54 73.77 -59.71
N TRP A 2 -27.35 73.20 -59.97
CA TRP A 2 -26.33 72.83 -58.96
C TRP A 2 -26.88 71.71 -58.03
N GLU A 3 -26.37 70.48 -57.94
CA GLU A 3 -25.00 69.96 -57.97
C GLU A 3 -25.00 68.48 -58.38
N GLN A 4 -24.16 68.10 -59.34
CA GLN A 4 -23.81 66.72 -59.60
C GLN A 4 -22.86 66.22 -58.50
N SER A 5 -23.24 65.11 -57.87
CA SER A 5 -22.48 64.41 -56.83
C SER A 5 -21.11 63.96 -57.34
N PHE A 6 -20.05 64.67 -56.97
CA PHE A 6 -18.67 64.18 -57.07
C PHE A 6 -18.39 63.19 -55.93
N ARG A 7 -18.97 61.98 -55.99
CA ARG A 7 -18.44 60.84 -55.23
C ARG A 7 -17.25 60.27 -56.01
N ASP A 8 -16.05 60.65 -55.59
CA ASP A 8 -14.80 60.18 -56.17
C ASP A 8 -14.57 58.69 -55.82
N LYS A 9 -15.10 57.80 -56.69
CA LYS A 9 -14.96 56.34 -56.58
C LYS A 9 -13.50 55.89 -56.53
N ALA A 10 -12.55 56.69 -57.04
CA ALA A 10 -11.12 56.37 -56.97
C ALA A 10 -10.55 56.60 -55.56
N TYR A 11 -11.00 57.67 -54.89
CA TYR A 11 -10.62 57.96 -53.50
C TYR A 11 -11.16 56.92 -52.52
N GLU A 12 -12.44 56.53 -52.66
CA GLU A 12 -13.05 55.48 -51.83
C GLU A 12 -12.36 54.12 -52.01
N ARG A 13 -12.01 53.73 -53.24
CA ARG A 13 -11.25 52.49 -53.53
C ARG A 13 -9.84 52.52 -52.94
N ARG A 14 -9.17 53.67 -52.97
CA ARG A 14 -7.83 53.84 -52.37
C ARG A 14 -7.90 53.72 -50.85
N LEU A 15 -8.87 54.36 -50.22
CA LEU A 15 -9.09 54.28 -48.77
C LEU A 15 -9.44 52.86 -48.32
N PHE A 16 -10.29 52.16 -49.07
CA PHE A 16 -10.62 50.75 -48.84
C PHE A 16 -9.40 49.84 -48.98
N ARG A 17 -8.60 50.02 -50.05
CA ARG A 17 -7.38 49.24 -50.28
C ARG A 17 -6.34 49.44 -49.18
N ILE A 18 -6.14 50.68 -48.73
CA ILE A 18 -5.23 50.99 -47.62
C ILE A 18 -5.70 50.30 -46.33
N ARG A 19 -7.00 50.38 -45.99
CA ARG A 19 -7.56 49.70 -44.81
C ARG A 19 -7.42 48.18 -44.90
N ALA A 20 -7.65 47.60 -46.08
CA ALA A 20 -7.48 46.17 -46.31
C ALA A 20 -6.02 45.71 -46.15
N ILE A 21 -5.05 46.50 -46.64
CA ILE A 21 -3.62 46.23 -46.46
C ILE A 21 -3.22 46.34 -44.99
N ILE A 22 -3.68 47.37 -44.27
CA ILE A 22 -3.41 47.53 -42.84
C ILE A 22 -3.99 46.35 -42.05
N ALA A 23 -5.23 45.95 -42.34
CA ALA A 23 -5.84 44.78 -41.71
C ALA A 23 -5.07 43.50 -42.01
N ALA A 24 -4.62 43.30 -43.24
CA ALA A 24 -3.81 42.13 -43.62
C ALA A 24 -2.45 42.09 -42.89
N ILE A 25 -1.77 43.24 -42.77
CA ILE A 25 -0.51 43.35 -42.01
C ILE A 25 -0.75 43.05 -40.52
N PHE A 26 -1.83 43.59 -39.95
CA PHE A 26 -2.19 43.32 -38.56
C PHE A 26 -2.44 41.83 -38.31
N VAL A 27 -3.22 41.18 -39.18
CA VAL A 27 -3.48 39.74 -39.11
C VAL A 27 -2.17 38.95 -39.23
N LEU A 28 -1.29 39.32 -40.16
CA LEU A 28 -0.01 38.64 -40.36
C LEU A 28 0.92 38.78 -39.14
N LEU A 29 0.95 39.97 -38.52
CA LEU A 29 1.66 40.18 -37.26
C LEU A 29 1.09 39.34 -36.12
N ALA A 30 -0.24 39.26 -35.99
CA ALA A 30 -0.89 38.43 -34.97
C ALA A 30 -0.55 36.94 -35.15
N PHE A 31 -0.59 36.43 -36.39
CA PHE A 31 -0.13 35.06 -36.70
C PHE A 31 1.36 34.87 -36.41
N GLY A 32 2.20 35.87 -36.68
CA GLY A 32 3.62 35.85 -36.34
C GLY A 32 3.86 35.71 -34.83
N VAL A 33 3.11 36.44 -34.00
CA VAL A 33 3.16 36.33 -32.54
C VAL A 33 2.70 34.95 -32.07
N LEU A 34 1.63 34.40 -32.65
CA LEU A 34 1.17 33.05 -32.32
C LEU A 34 2.21 31.97 -32.71
N ALA A 35 2.82 32.08 -33.90
CA ALA A 35 3.85 31.15 -34.36
C ALA A 35 5.12 31.22 -33.49
N TRP A 36 5.54 32.43 -33.10
CA TRP A 36 6.61 32.60 -32.12
C TRP A 36 6.23 31.96 -30.78
N ARG A 37 5.04 32.27 -30.24
CA ARG A 37 4.59 31.69 -28.97
C ARG A 37 4.54 30.17 -29.01
N MET A 38 4.06 29.60 -30.11
CA MET A 38 4.02 28.16 -30.35
C MET A 38 5.43 27.57 -30.38
N SER A 39 6.35 28.19 -31.12
CA SER A 39 7.75 27.75 -31.20
C SER A 39 8.44 27.81 -29.84
N TYR A 40 8.18 28.86 -29.04
CA TYR A 40 8.70 28.99 -27.68
C TYR A 40 8.18 27.88 -26.77
N LEU A 41 6.88 27.56 -26.84
CA LEU A 41 6.30 26.46 -26.08
C LEU A 41 6.83 25.09 -26.53
N GLN A 42 7.02 24.89 -27.84
CA GLN A 42 7.43 23.59 -28.39
C GLN A 42 8.93 23.31 -28.33
N VAL A 43 9.79 24.33 -28.39
CA VAL A 43 11.26 24.16 -28.42
C VAL A 43 11.86 24.42 -27.04
N SER A 44 11.55 25.57 -26.42
CA SER A 44 12.19 25.96 -25.15
C SER A 44 11.57 25.29 -23.92
N LEU A 45 10.29 24.93 -23.97
CA LEU A 45 9.61 24.20 -22.89
C LEU A 45 9.28 22.74 -23.25
N HIS A 46 9.90 22.19 -24.30
CA HIS A 46 9.65 20.82 -24.74
C HIS A 46 9.79 19.81 -23.60
N GLU A 47 10.95 19.82 -22.94
CA GLU A 47 11.25 18.88 -21.84
C GLU A 47 10.27 19.07 -20.68
N LYS A 48 10.02 20.32 -20.27
CA LYS A 48 9.08 20.63 -19.19
C LYS A 48 7.66 20.11 -19.45
N TYR A 49 7.14 20.26 -20.67
CA TYR A 49 5.78 19.79 -21.01
C TYR A 49 5.72 18.30 -21.32
N LYS A 50 6.79 17.72 -21.86
CA LYS A 50 6.93 16.27 -22.03
C LYS A 50 6.95 15.58 -20.67
N ASP A 51 7.74 16.08 -19.72
CA ASP A 51 7.79 15.57 -18.34
C ASP A 51 6.45 15.72 -17.63
N LEU A 52 5.74 16.84 -17.80
CA LEU A 52 4.39 17.02 -17.24
C LEU A 52 3.36 16.03 -17.83
N SER A 53 3.50 15.65 -19.10
CA SER A 53 2.61 14.65 -19.74
C SER A 53 2.99 13.21 -19.36
N GLU A 54 4.27 12.90 -19.21
CA GLU A 54 4.75 11.58 -18.80
C GLU A 54 4.49 11.33 -17.30
N ASN A 55 4.77 12.30 -16.44
CA ASN A 55 4.53 12.20 -15.00
C ASN A 55 3.03 12.13 -14.64
N ASN A 56 2.15 12.69 -15.48
CA ASN A 56 0.70 12.52 -15.30
C ASN A 56 0.20 11.11 -15.69
N ARG A 57 0.97 10.33 -16.46
CA ARG A 57 0.59 8.98 -16.90
C ARG A 57 1.30 7.86 -16.11
N SER A 58 2.42 8.16 -15.47
CA SER A 58 3.18 7.20 -14.67
C SER A 58 2.97 7.41 -13.16
N GLN A 59 2.58 6.35 -12.45
CA GLN A 59 2.46 6.34 -10.99
C GLN A 59 3.58 5.48 -10.39
N ILE A 60 4.24 5.97 -9.35
CA ILE A 60 5.21 5.17 -8.57
C ILE A 60 4.44 4.45 -7.47
N ARG A 61 4.53 3.12 -7.44
CA ARG A 61 3.96 2.28 -6.38
C ARG A 61 5.11 1.65 -5.57
N PRO A 62 5.12 1.80 -4.25
CA PRO A 62 6.13 1.18 -3.42
C PRO A 62 5.86 -0.33 -3.28
N LEU A 63 6.91 -1.15 -3.21
CA LEU A 63 6.86 -2.60 -3.08
C LEU A 63 7.41 -3.01 -1.71
N ALA A 64 6.59 -3.66 -0.88
CA ALA A 64 7.01 -4.11 0.45
C ALA A 64 8.08 -5.21 0.36
N PRO A 65 9.12 -5.18 1.22
CA PRO A 65 10.07 -6.27 1.34
C PRO A 65 9.47 -7.50 2.03
N ASN A 66 10.06 -8.65 1.77
CA ASN A 66 9.80 -9.84 2.57
C ASN A 66 10.52 -9.70 3.91
N ARG A 67 9.80 -9.89 5.01
CA ARG A 67 10.37 -9.85 6.35
C ARG A 67 11.30 -11.06 6.58
N GLY A 68 12.43 -10.86 7.24
CA GLY A 68 13.36 -11.93 7.59
C GLY A 68 12.72 -13.04 8.43
N LEU A 69 13.14 -14.28 8.22
CA LEU A 69 12.68 -15.46 8.96
C LEU A 69 13.39 -15.55 10.31
N ILE A 70 12.75 -16.13 11.31
CA ILE A 70 13.37 -16.36 12.63
C ILE A 70 13.51 -17.86 12.84
N TYR A 71 14.71 -18.29 13.20
CA TYR A 71 15.06 -19.67 13.47
C TYR A 71 15.56 -19.87 14.90
N ASP A 72 15.37 -21.08 15.41
CA ASP A 72 16.06 -21.67 16.56
C ASP A 72 17.53 -21.98 16.18
N ARG A 73 18.40 -22.16 17.19
CA ARG A 73 19.78 -22.66 17.07
C ARG A 73 19.94 -23.94 16.22
N ASN A 74 18.89 -24.75 16.11
CA ASN A 74 18.81 -26.02 15.38
C ASN A 74 18.24 -25.84 13.94
N GLY A 75 17.94 -24.61 13.52
CA GLY A 75 17.40 -24.32 12.18
C GLY A 75 15.89 -24.51 12.04
N LEU A 76 15.15 -24.67 13.14
CA LEU A 76 13.69 -24.77 13.12
C LEU A 76 13.05 -23.39 13.00
N LEU A 77 12.08 -23.24 12.09
CA LEU A 77 11.37 -21.97 11.87
C LEU A 77 10.48 -21.63 13.08
N LEU A 78 10.75 -20.48 13.68
CA LEU A 78 10.01 -19.92 14.81
C LEU A 78 9.02 -18.84 14.37
N ALA A 79 9.37 -18.09 13.32
CA ALA A 79 8.48 -17.12 12.68
C ALA A 79 8.75 -17.09 11.17
N GLU A 80 7.68 -17.25 10.39
CA GLU A 80 7.72 -17.32 8.93
C GLU A 80 6.69 -16.38 8.31
N ASN A 81 6.73 -16.23 6.98
CA ASN A 81 5.72 -15.45 6.26
C ASN A 81 4.94 -16.38 5.33
N ILE A 82 3.63 -16.46 5.55
CA ILE A 82 2.72 -17.26 4.71
C ILE A 82 1.84 -16.33 3.87
N PRO A 83 1.44 -16.76 2.66
CA PRO A 83 0.47 -16.00 1.87
C PRO A 83 -0.88 -16.01 2.59
N SER A 84 -1.48 -14.83 2.74
CA SER A 84 -2.86 -14.65 3.18
C SER A 84 -3.62 -13.84 2.14
N TYR A 85 -4.79 -14.33 1.79
CA TYR A 85 -5.68 -13.69 0.84
C TYR A 85 -6.69 -12.83 1.59
N SER A 86 -6.78 -11.56 1.20
CA SER A 86 -7.75 -10.62 1.75
C SER A 86 -8.69 -10.13 0.66
N LEU A 87 -9.97 -10.00 1.01
CA LEU A 87 -10.97 -9.38 0.16
C LEU A 87 -10.84 -7.87 0.24
N THR A 88 -10.63 -7.20 -0.88
CA THR A 88 -10.44 -5.76 -0.96
C THR A 88 -11.44 -5.10 -1.89
N LEU A 89 -11.82 -3.86 -1.57
CA LEU A 89 -12.68 -3.04 -2.40
C LEU A 89 -12.00 -1.70 -2.68
N VAL A 90 -12.04 -1.25 -3.93
CA VAL A 90 -11.62 0.09 -4.35
C VAL A 90 -12.89 0.94 -4.48
N PRO A 91 -13.22 1.80 -3.50
CA PRO A 91 -14.55 2.42 -3.42
C PRO A 91 -14.90 3.27 -4.65
N GLU A 92 -13.92 3.90 -5.30
CA GLU A 92 -14.11 4.70 -6.51
C GLU A 92 -14.49 3.87 -7.74
N LYS A 93 -14.27 2.56 -7.70
CA LYS A 93 -14.63 1.61 -8.77
C LYS A 93 -15.97 0.91 -8.50
N VAL A 94 -16.48 1.01 -7.27
CA VAL A 94 -17.75 0.41 -6.85
C VAL A 94 -18.88 1.40 -7.13
N GLN A 95 -19.88 0.98 -7.91
CA GLN A 95 -21.01 1.85 -8.29
C GLN A 95 -21.99 2.03 -7.12
N ASP A 96 -22.36 0.93 -6.47
CA ASP A 96 -23.29 0.89 -5.35
C ASP A 96 -22.67 0.01 -4.26
N MET A 97 -22.17 0.66 -3.21
CA MET A 97 -21.47 -0.02 -2.12
C MET A 97 -22.40 -0.93 -1.34
N SER A 98 -23.60 -0.46 -1.00
CA SER A 98 -24.58 -1.23 -0.22
C SER A 98 -24.97 -2.50 -0.94
N ARG A 99 -25.34 -2.40 -2.22
CA ARG A 99 -25.69 -3.58 -3.03
C ARG A 99 -24.53 -4.54 -3.23
N THR A 100 -23.31 -4.03 -3.37
CA THR A 100 -22.10 -4.86 -3.51
C THR A 100 -21.83 -5.64 -2.23
N LEU A 101 -21.95 -4.99 -1.07
CA LEU A 101 -21.76 -5.63 0.23
C LEU A 101 -22.86 -6.67 0.52
N GLU A 102 -24.12 -6.41 0.18
CA GLU A 102 -25.20 -7.40 0.28
C GLU A 102 -24.95 -8.62 -0.63
N PHE A 103 -24.47 -8.39 -1.85
CA PHE A 103 -24.16 -9.48 -2.76
C PHE A 103 -22.98 -10.33 -2.26
N LEU A 104 -21.92 -9.69 -1.75
CA LEU A 104 -20.78 -10.40 -1.16
C LEU A 104 -21.18 -11.17 0.10
N ASP A 105 -22.05 -10.61 0.94
CA ASP A 105 -22.58 -11.28 2.12
C ASP A 105 -23.34 -12.56 1.74
N GLY A 106 -24.18 -12.50 0.70
CA GLY A 106 -24.86 -13.68 0.16
C GLY A 106 -23.94 -14.75 -0.44
N LEU A 107 -22.68 -14.42 -0.77
CA LEU A 107 -21.71 -15.36 -1.34
C LEU A 107 -20.83 -16.04 -0.29
N ILE A 108 -20.28 -15.27 0.64
CA ILE A 108 -19.23 -15.75 1.57
C ILE A 108 -19.59 -15.58 3.04
N GLY A 109 -20.73 -14.97 3.37
CA GLY A 109 -21.11 -14.62 4.74
C GLY A 109 -20.16 -13.59 5.33
N ILE A 110 -20.54 -12.31 5.29
CA ILE A 110 -19.75 -11.24 5.90
C ILE A 110 -20.27 -11.03 7.31
N ASP A 111 -19.42 -11.33 8.29
CA ASP A 111 -19.74 -11.06 9.69
C ASP A 111 -19.95 -9.56 9.92
N GLU A 112 -20.88 -9.21 10.83
CA GLU A 112 -21.16 -7.81 11.18
C GLU A 112 -19.89 -7.07 11.62
N ARG A 113 -18.98 -7.77 12.30
CA ARG A 113 -17.68 -7.23 12.70
C ARG A 113 -16.82 -6.80 11.51
N ASP A 114 -16.76 -7.60 10.45
CA ASP A 114 -15.98 -7.27 9.27
C ASP A 114 -16.57 -6.04 8.56
N ARG A 115 -17.90 -5.93 8.54
CA ARG A 115 -18.61 -4.76 8.04
C ARG A 115 -18.31 -3.51 8.87
N GLU A 116 -18.42 -3.57 10.19
CA GLU A 116 -18.08 -2.43 11.07
C GLU A 116 -16.62 -1.97 10.90
N GLN A 117 -15.68 -2.91 10.80
CA GLN A 117 -14.27 -2.60 10.60
C GLN A 117 -14.01 -2.01 9.21
N PHE A 118 -14.70 -2.51 8.20
CA PHE A 118 -14.65 -1.95 6.85
C PHE A 118 -15.17 -0.50 6.82
N ASP A 119 -16.31 -0.21 7.45
CA ASP A 119 -16.89 1.13 7.50
C ASP A 119 -15.98 2.11 8.25
N LYS A 120 -15.37 1.68 9.36
CA LYS A 120 -14.33 2.46 10.06
C LYS A 120 -13.17 2.79 9.12
N ARG A 121 -12.66 1.80 8.39
CA ARG A 121 -11.56 2.00 7.42
C ARG A 121 -11.97 2.93 6.28
N LEU A 122 -13.22 2.86 5.83
CA LEU A 122 -13.77 3.69 4.78
C LEU A 122 -13.85 5.17 5.18
N SER A 123 -14.06 5.44 6.47
CA SER A 123 -14.17 6.78 7.05
C SER A 123 -12.85 7.55 7.17
N TYR A 124 -11.71 6.84 7.19
CA TYR A 124 -10.39 7.47 7.31
C TYR A 124 -9.93 8.12 5.99
N SER A 125 -9.04 9.11 6.10
CA SER A 125 -8.39 9.71 4.94
C SER A 125 -7.52 8.67 4.24
N ARG A 126 -7.71 8.52 2.92
CA ARG A 126 -7.11 7.47 2.09
C ARG A 126 -6.65 8.03 0.76
N ARG A 127 -5.66 7.39 0.14
CA ARG A 127 -5.20 7.82 -1.18
C ARG A 127 -6.28 7.47 -2.22
N PRO A 128 -6.44 8.28 -3.29
CA PRO A 128 -7.37 7.94 -4.36
C PRO A 128 -7.08 6.55 -4.92
N TYR A 129 -8.12 5.74 -5.09
CA TYR A 129 -8.05 4.35 -5.58
C TYR A 129 -7.29 3.37 -4.67
N GLU A 130 -7.08 3.70 -3.40
CA GLU A 130 -6.48 2.78 -2.44
C GLU A 130 -7.47 1.65 -2.06
N PRO A 131 -7.09 0.36 -2.22
CA PRO A 131 -7.93 -0.75 -1.82
C PRO A 131 -8.15 -0.78 -0.31
N VAL A 132 -9.41 -0.88 0.10
CA VAL A 132 -9.83 -1.05 1.50
C VAL A 132 -10.12 -2.52 1.74
N VAL A 133 -9.50 -3.10 2.76
CA VAL A 133 -9.74 -4.50 3.10
C VAL A 133 -11.09 -4.63 3.80
N LEU A 134 -11.92 -5.54 3.30
CA LEU A 134 -13.18 -5.95 3.90
C LEU A 134 -12.95 -7.12 4.87
N ARG A 135 -12.37 -8.22 4.39
CA ARG A 135 -12.15 -9.45 5.17
C ARG A 135 -10.73 -9.97 4.98
N HIS A 136 -10.17 -10.51 6.07
CA HIS A 136 -8.85 -11.14 6.09
C HIS A 136 -8.96 -12.66 6.08
N ARG A 137 -7.89 -13.35 5.64
CA ARG A 137 -7.77 -14.81 5.68
C ARG A 137 -8.95 -15.53 5.01
N LEU A 138 -9.22 -15.18 3.75
CA LEU A 138 -10.17 -15.95 2.94
C LEU A 138 -9.68 -17.39 2.78
N SER A 139 -10.61 -18.33 2.93
CA SER A 139 -10.43 -19.73 2.57
C SER A 139 -10.38 -19.91 1.05
N GLU A 140 -9.85 -21.03 0.58
CA GLU A 140 -9.77 -21.33 -0.86
C GLU A 140 -11.16 -21.34 -1.53
N ASP A 141 -12.18 -21.84 -0.83
CA ASP A 141 -13.56 -21.87 -1.32
C ASP A 141 -14.16 -20.46 -1.47
N GLU A 142 -13.90 -19.56 -0.51
CA GLU A 142 -14.33 -18.17 -0.57
C GLU A 142 -13.61 -17.42 -1.70
N ILE A 143 -12.30 -17.65 -1.87
CA ILE A 143 -11.52 -17.09 -2.97
C ILE A 143 -12.12 -17.52 -4.31
N ALA A 144 -12.38 -18.81 -4.49
CA ALA A 144 -12.97 -19.35 -5.70
C ALA A 144 -14.35 -18.72 -5.98
N THR A 145 -15.19 -18.62 -4.96
CA THR A 145 -16.54 -18.05 -5.05
C THR A 145 -16.52 -16.59 -5.49
N VAL A 146 -15.62 -15.77 -4.90
CA VAL A 146 -15.46 -14.36 -5.29
C VAL A 146 -14.92 -14.23 -6.70
N LEU A 147 -13.91 -15.04 -7.07
CA LEU A 147 -13.26 -14.95 -8.38
C LEU A 147 -14.18 -15.35 -9.54
N VAL A 148 -15.05 -16.35 -9.35
CA VAL A 148 -16.06 -16.73 -10.36
C VAL A 148 -17.06 -15.61 -10.60
N ASN A 149 -17.42 -14.87 -9.55
CA ASN A 149 -18.37 -13.76 -9.62
C ASN A 149 -17.73 -12.40 -9.93
N ARG A 150 -16.41 -12.34 -10.18
CA ARG A 150 -15.64 -11.11 -10.36
C ARG A 150 -16.20 -10.18 -11.44
N TYR A 151 -16.83 -10.72 -12.48
CA TYR A 151 -17.48 -9.92 -13.53
C TYR A 151 -18.59 -9.01 -12.99
N PHE A 152 -19.33 -9.46 -11.96
CA PHE A 152 -20.42 -8.71 -11.34
C PHE A 152 -19.97 -7.79 -10.20
N LEU A 153 -18.69 -7.81 -9.86
CA LEU A 153 -18.13 -7.16 -8.68
C LEU A 153 -17.07 -6.11 -9.07
N PRO A 154 -17.44 -5.04 -9.82
CA PRO A 154 -16.48 -4.01 -10.20
C PRO A 154 -15.91 -3.32 -8.96
N GLY A 155 -14.58 -3.29 -8.87
CA GLY A 155 -13.88 -2.70 -7.73
C GLY A 155 -13.58 -3.66 -6.59
N VAL A 156 -14.05 -4.92 -6.65
CA VAL A 156 -13.68 -5.97 -5.69
C VAL A 156 -12.53 -6.80 -6.24
N ASP A 157 -11.53 -7.07 -5.41
CA ASP A 157 -10.42 -7.95 -5.76
C ASP A 157 -9.94 -8.78 -4.57
N VAL A 158 -9.31 -9.91 -4.86
CA VAL A 158 -8.65 -10.74 -3.87
C VAL A 158 -7.15 -10.46 -3.93
N GLU A 159 -6.63 -9.81 -2.90
CA GLU A 159 -5.21 -9.47 -2.81
C GLU A 159 -4.46 -10.49 -1.94
N ALA A 160 -3.39 -11.07 -2.50
CA ALA A 160 -2.44 -11.87 -1.75
C ALA A 160 -1.43 -10.94 -1.05
N GLN A 161 -1.29 -11.11 0.26
CA GLN A 161 -0.29 -10.41 1.07
C GLN A 161 0.44 -11.43 1.95
N LEU A 162 1.73 -11.24 2.15
CA LEU A 162 2.47 -12.04 3.11
C LEU A 162 2.13 -11.57 4.52
N VAL A 163 1.69 -12.50 5.37
CA VAL A 163 1.44 -12.27 6.78
C VAL A 163 2.39 -13.11 7.61
N ARG A 164 2.75 -12.59 8.78
CA ARG A 164 3.60 -13.30 9.72
C ARG A 164 2.84 -14.48 10.33
N HIS A 165 3.51 -15.61 10.49
CA HIS A 165 2.97 -16.81 11.10
C HIS A 165 3.97 -17.35 12.12
N TYR A 166 3.45 -17.77 13.27
CA TYR A 166 4.21 -18.33 14.39
C TYR A 166 3.79 -19.78 14.60
N PRO A 167 4.55 -20.76 14.06
CA PRO A 167 4.16 -22.18 14.08
C PRO A 167 3.94 -22.77 15.48
N PHE A 168 4.63 -22.22 16.49
CA PHE A 168 4.56 -22.70 17.87
C PHE A 168 3.67 -21.85 18.78
N GLY A 169 2.92 -20.89 18.22
CA GLY A 169 1.92 -20.09 18.93
C GLY A 169 2.40 -19.54 20.28
N ASP A 170 1.66 -19.89 21.32
CA ASP A 170 1.80 -19.40 22.69
C ASP A 170 3.13 -19.77 23.37
N ALA A 171 3.78 -20.86 22.98
CA ALA A 171 5.04 -21.31 23.56
C ALA A 171 6.18 -20.28 23.40
N PHE A 172 6.09 -19.38 22.41
CA PHE A 172 7.14 -18.41 22.09
C PHE A 172 6.69 -16.95 22.16
N ALA A 173 5.41 -16.68 22.41
CA ALA A 173 4.78 -15.36 22.35
C ALA A 173 5.56 -14.26 23.08
N HIS A 174 6.01 -14.51 24.30
CA HIS A 174 6.71 -13.50 25.10
C HIS A 174 8.13 -13.20 24.61
N VAL A 175 8.83 -14.20 24.06
CA VAL A 175 10.22 -14.05 23.63
C VAL A 175 10.29 -13.48 22.23
N LEU A 176 9.58 -14.12 21.29
CA LEU A 176 9.55 -13.66 19.90
C LEU A 176 8.79 -12.36 19.80
N GLY A 177 7.71 -12.24 20.57
CA GLY A 177 6.74 -11.18 20.39
C GLY A 177 5.83 -11.47 19.20
N TYR A 178 5.19 -10.42 18.71
CA TYR A 178 4.36 -10.46 17.52
C TYR A 178 4.54 -9.20 16.68
N VAL A 179 4.08 -9.28 15.44
CA VAL A 179 3.89 -8.12 14.57
C VAL A 179 2.42 -7.75 14.56
N GLY A 180 2.14 -6.45 14.54
CA GLY A 180 0.77 -5.95 14.46
C GLY A 180 0.68 -4.81 13.47
N ARG A 181 -0.54 -4.44 13.11
CA ARG A 181 -0.77 -3.28 12.24
C ARG A 181 -0.16 -2.02 12.84
N ILE A 182 0.42 -1.19 11.98
CA ILE A 182 0.91 0.15 12.34
C ILE A 182 -0.29 0.97 12.80
N ASN A 183 -0.26 1.43 14.04
CA ASN A 183 -1.27 2.33 14.59
C ASN A 183 -0.78 3.79 14.48
N GLN A 184 -1.61 4.74 14.91
CA GLN A 184 -1.25 6.16 14.85
C GLN A 184 0.06 6.48 15.60
N MET A 185 0.29 5.88 16.78
CA MET A 185 1.51 6.11 17.56
C MET A 185 2.76 5.55 16.87
N ASP A 186 2.63 4.41 16.18
CA ASP A 186 3.72 3.87 15.38
C ASP A 186 4.00 4.75 14.17
N GLN A 187 2.94 5.25 13.52
CA GLN A 187 3.04 6.14 12.37
C GLN A 187 3.75 7.44 12.73
N GLU A 188 3.42 8.05 13.86
CA GLU A 188 4.11 9.25 14.38
C GLU A 188 5.62 8.99 14.54
N LYS A 189 6.01 7.87 15.16
CA LYS A 189 7.42 7.48 15.31
C LYS A 189 8.13 7.15 14.01
N ILE A 190 7.40 6.65 13.02
CA ILE A 190 7.93 6.39 11.68
C ILE A 190 8.16 7.72 10.95
N ASP A 191 7.25 8.68 11.10
CA ASP A 191 7.31 9.99 10.45
C ASP A 191 8.34 10.94 11.07
N GLU A 192 8.81 10.67 12.29
CA GLU A 192 9.93 11.39 12.94
C GLU A 192 11.27 11.26 12.19
N ASP A 193 11.46 10.18 11.42
CA ASP A 193 12.70 9.86 10.71
C ASP A 193 12.40 9.61 9.22
N GLU A 194 12.94 10.45 8.33
CA GLU A 194 12.71 10.35 6.89
C GLU A 194 13.19 9.02 6.27
N ASP A 195 14.24 8.40 6.81
CA ASP A 195 14.69 7.08 6.37
C ASP A 195 13.69 6.00 6.78
N ARG A 196 13.18 6.03 8.02
CA ARG A 196 12.13 5.10 8.46
C ARG A 196 10.85 5.30 7.66
N LYS A 197 10.42 6.55 7.51
CA LYS A 197 9.28 6.91 6.69
C LYS A 197 9.38 6.36 5.27
N ARG A 198 10.57 6.44 4.64
CA ARG A 198 10.83 5.82 3.35
C ARG A 198 10.65 4.30 3.43
N ARG A 199 11.33 3.61 4.36
CA ARG A 199 11.28 2.14 4.50
C ARG A 199 9.86 1.61 4.67
N TYR A 200 9.01 2.33 5.39
CA TYR A 200 7.65 1.87 5.72
C TYR A 200 6.58 2.30 4.70
N ARG A 201 6.94 2.92 3.56
CA ARG A 201 5.98 3.41 2.55
C ARG A 201 5.02 2.35 1.98
N ALA A 202 5.44 1.08 1.95
CA ALA A 202 4.62 -0.04 1.50
C ALA A 202 4.29 -1.04 2.62
N THR A 203 4.77 -0.81 3.84
CA THR A 203 4.65 -1.76 4.94
C THR A 203 3.49 -1.36 5.84
N ARG A 204 2.65 -2.34 6.19
CA ARG A 204 1.45 -2.13 7.04
C ARG A 204 1.60 -2.72 8.44
N PHE A 205 2.65 -3.49 8.71
CA PHE A 205 2.88 -4.21 9.94
C PHE A 205 4.25 -3.87 10.54
N ILE A 206 4.34 -3.88 11.87
CA ILE A 206 5.57 -3.60 12.62
C ILE A 206 5.64 -4.50 13.85
N GLY A 207 6.85 -4.92 14.25
CA GLY A 207 7.11 -5.66 15.48
C GLY A 207 6.72 -4.86 16.72
N LYS A 208 5.89 -5.44 17.58
CA LYS A 208 5.31 -4.75 18.75
C LYS A 208 6.10 -5.00 20.04
N ASN A 209 6.66 -6.18 20.19
CA ASN A 209 7.42 -6.62 21.36
C ASN A 209 8.43 -7.72 20.98
N GLY A 210 9.13 -8.25 21.99
CA GLY A 210 10.04 -9.38 21.84
C GLY A 210 11.20 -9.16 20.85
N VAL A 211 11.67 -10.26 20.28
CA VAL A 211 12.67 -10.29 19.19
C VAL A 211 12.18 -9.51 17.96
N GLU A 212 10.89 -9.63 17.62
CA GLU A 212 10.29 -8.96 16.46
C GLU A 212 10.49 -7.44 16.52
N ARG A 213 10.24 -6.81 17.67
CA ARG A 213 10.49 -5.37 17.86
C ARG A 213 11.96 -5.04 18.02
N ARG A 214 12.71 -5.86 18.76
CA ARG A 214 14.12 -5.57 19.06
C ARG A 214 14.99 -5.55 17.80
N TYR A 215 14.71 -6.44 16.86
CA TYR A 215 15.44 -6.58 15.61
C TYR A 215 14.61 -6.14 14.40
N GLU A 216 13.63 -5.27 14.60
CA GLU A 216 12.75 -4.77 13.54
C GLU A 216 13.54 -4.23 12.34
N ASP A 217 14.57 -3.43 12.57
CA ASP A 217 15.37 -2.83 11.48
C ASP A 217 16.12 -3.88 10.65
N LEU A 218 16.52 -5.01 11.26
CA LEU A 218 17.15 -6.12 10.53
C LEU A 218 16.09 -6.96 9.79
N LEU A 219 14.99 -7.27 10.47
CA LEU A 219 13.92 -8.12 9.96
C LEU A 219 13.10 -7.47 8.86
N HIS A 220 12.95 -6.15 8.86
CA HIS A 220 12.08 -5.44 7.92
C HIS A 220 12.58 -5.50 6.48
N GLY A 221 13.87 -5.19 6.26
CA GLY A 221 14.43 -5.02 4.92
C GLY A 221 14.17 -3.63 4.31
N GLU A 222 14.37 -3.51 3.00
CA GLU A 222 14.28 -2.23 2.28
C GLU A 222 13.19 -2.24 1.21
N VAL A 223 12.43 -1.15 1.16
CA VAL A 223 11.32 -0.98 0.21
C VAL A 223 11.82 -0.85 -1.23
N GLY A 224 11.15 -1.54 -2.14
CA GLY A 224 11.34 -1.39 -3.58
C GLY A 224 10.31 -0.43 -4.17
N TYR A 225 10.32 -0.26 -5.48
CA TYR A 225 9.28 0.48 -6.17
C TYR A 225 9.07 -0.04 -7.59
N GLU A 226 7.87 0.18 -8.11
CA GLU A 226 7.55 0.01 -9.52
C GLU A 226 6.95 1.31 -10.07
N LYS A 227 7.44 1.74 -11.25
CA LYS A 227 6.86 2.82 -12.03
C LYS A 227 5.89 2.19 -13.02
N VAL A 228 4.60 2.43 -12.84
CA VAL A 228 3.54 1.83 -13.64
C VAL A 228 2.82 2.88 -14.46
N GLU A 229 2.47 2.54 -15.69
CA GLU A 229 1.66 3.37 -16.55
C GLU A 229 0.18 3.05 -16.32
N ILE A 230 -0.62 4.05 -15.98
CA ILE A 230 -2.07 3.89 -15.75
C ILE A 230 -2.87 4.56 -16.88
N ASN A 231 -4.00 3.95 -17.24
CA ASN A 231 -4.95 4.59 -18.14
C ASN A 231 -5.88 5.56 -17.37
N ALA A 232 -6.69 6.35 -18.09
CA ALA A 232 -7.67 7.26 -17.50
C ALA A 232 -8.75 6.59 -16.62
N ARG A 233 -8.84 5.26 -16.64
CA ARG A 233 -9.74 4.44 -15.80
C ARG A 233 -9.00 3.75 -14.64
N GLY A 234 -7.73 4.10 -14.38
CA GLY A 234 -6.91 3.54 -13.31
C GLY A 234 -6.55 2.06 -13.49
N ARG A 235 -6.45 1.56 -14.73
CA ARG A 235 -5.91 0.22 -15.04
C ARG A 235 -4.42 0.32 -15.35
N LEU A 236 -3.65 -0.61 -14.80
CA LEU A 236 -2.25 -0.83 -15.12
C LEU A 236 -2.12 -1.27 -16.58
N LEU A 237 -1.40 -0.48 -17.39
CA LEU A 237 -1.11 -0.81 -18.79
C LEU A 237 0.21 -1.56 -18.90
N SER A 238 1.26 -1.05 -18.27
CA SER A 238 2.60 -1.64 -18.31
C SER A 238 3.45 -1.16 -17.13
N THR A 239 4.44 -1.97 -16.75
CA THR A 239 5.49 -1.58 -15.81
C THR A 239 6.64 -0.97 -16.61
N LEU A 240 6.91 0.31 -16.39
CA LEU A 240 7.97 1.06 -17.08
C LEU A 240 9.34 0.80 -16.45
N GLU A 241 9.38 0.72 -15.13
CA GLU A 241 10.60 0.54 -14.35
C GLU A 241 10.27 -0.23 -13.07
N ARG A 242 11.17 -1.09 -12.61
CA ARG A 242 11.01 -1.82 -11.34
C ARG A 242 12.33 -1.95 -10.63
N SER A 243 12.39 -1.44 -9.40
CA SER A 243 13.44 -1.73 -8.44
C SER A 243 12.90 -2.73 -7.41
N PRO A 244 13.38 -3.99 -7.39
CA PRO A 244 12.90 -4.97 -6.43
C PRO A 244 13.23 -4.53 -4.99
N PRO A 245 12.37 -4.87 -3.99
CA PRO A 245 12.70 -4.66 -2.59
C PRO A 245 13.84 -5.58 -2.15
N GLN A 246 14.56 -5.19 -1.10
CA GLN A 246 15.55 -6.07 -0.46
C GLN A 246 14.90 -6.76 0.74
N PRO A 247 14.92 -8.11 0.81
CA PRO A 247 14.34 -8.81 1.94
C PRO A 247 15.11 -8.48 3.24
N GLY A 248 14.40 -8.55 4.36
CA GLY A 248 15.02 -8.48 5.68
C GLY A 248 15.97 -9.65 5.95
N GLN A 249 16.83 -9.47 6.93
CA GLN A 249 17.80 -10.48 7.34
C GLN A 249 17.15 -11.55 8.20
N ASP A 250 17.45 -12.81 7.89
CA ASP A 250 17.07 -13.94 8.70
C ASP A 250 17.86 -13.95 10.02
N LEU A 251 17.19 -14.30 11.12
CA LEU A 251 17.80 -14.37 12.45
C LEU A 251 17.84 -15.81 12.95
N VAL A 252 19.00 -16.22 13.46
CA VAL A 252 19.17 -17.49 14.18
C VAL A 252 19.36 -17.17 15.66
N LEU A 253 18.42 -17.62 16.50
CA LEU A 253 18.44 -17.38 17.94
C LEU A 253 19.19 -18.49 18.69
N HIS A 254 19.55 -18.24 19.94
CA HIS A 254 20.10 -19.28 20.83
C HIS A 254 19.04 -20.22 21.41
N LEU A 255 17.74 -19.89 21.24
CA LEU A 255 16.63 -20.68 21.76
C LEU A 255 16.66 -22.09 21.18
N ASP A 256 16.38 -23.08 22.03
CA ASP A 256 16.11 -24.46 21.64
C ASP A 256 14.62 -24.74 21.84
N SER A 257 13.94 -25.09 20.75
CA SER A 257 12.49 -25.25 20.71
C SER A 257 12.02 -26.39 21.57
N ARG A 258 12.83 -27.44 21.74
CA ARG A 258 12.47 -28.58 22.59
C ARG A 258 12.47 -28.15 24.05
N LEU A 259 13.45 -27.36 24.47
CA LEU A 259 13.51 -26.81 25.82
C LEU A 259 12.40 -25.79 26.07
N GLN A 260 12.10 -24.94 25.09
CA GLN A 260 11.01 -23.96 25.18
C GLN A 260 9.65 -24.67 25.33
N LEU A 261 9.35 -25.67 24.51
CA LEU A 261 8.11 -26.44 24.58
C LEU A 261 7.98 -27.21 25.89
N LEU A 262 9.09 -27.79 26.39
CA LEU A 262 9.11 -28.43 27.71
C LEU A 262 8.83 -27.42 28.82
N ALA A 263 9.41 -26.22 28.76
CA ALA A 263 9.14 -25.15 29.73
C ALA A 263 7.66 -24.73 29.71
N ALA A 264 7.04 -24.68 28.52
CA ALA A 264 5.62 -24.40 28.37
C ALA A 264 4.75 -25.49 29.02
N GLU A 265 5.07 -26.76 28.77
CA GLU A 265 4.37 -27.89 29.37
C GLU A 265 4.46 -27.91 30.90
N LEU A 266 5.66 -27.67 31.45
CA LEU A 266 5.90 -27.64 32.90
C LEU A 266 5.14 -26.52 33.64
N LEU A 267 4.83 -25.43 32.94
CA LEU A 267 4.14 -24.27 33.50
C LEU A 267 2.67 -24.14 33.09
N LYS A 268 2.11 -25.06 32.29
CA LYS A 268 0.76 -24.95 31.70
C LYS A 268 -0.31 -24.45 32.68
N ASP A 269 -0.42 -25.08 33.84
CA ASP A 269 -1.44 -24.76 34.86
C ASP A 269 -0.93 -23.83 35.98
N ARG A 270 0.24 -23.21 35.81
CA ARG A 270 0.92 -22.42 36.84
C ARG A 270 1.34 -21.07 36.32
N ARG A 271 1.05 -20.01 37.08
CA ARG A 271 1.61 -18.68 36.81
C ARG A 271 3.10 -18.68 37.19
N GLY A 272 3.95 -18.25 36.29
CA GLY A 272 5.40 -18.25 36.53
C GLY A 272 6.21 -18.05 35.26
N ALA A 273 7.52 -18.13 35.41
CA ALA A 273 8.46 -18.06 34.30
C ALA A 273 9.60 -19.07 34.49
N ILE A 274 10.13 -19.59 33.39
CA ILE A 274 11.32 -20.43 33.33
C ILE A 274 12.32 -19.76 32.42
N ALA A 275 13.57 -19.63 32.87
CA ALA A 275 14.69 -19.21 32.06
C ALA A 275 15.79 -20.26 32.12
N ALA A 276 16.28 -20.69 30.97
CA ALA A 276 17.42 -21.59 30.82
C ALA A 276 18.50 -20.90 29.99
N ILE A 277 19.72 -20.86 30.53
CA ILE A 277 20.86 -20.18 29.91
C ILE A 277 22.04 -21.15 29.75
N GLU A 278 22.72 -21.05 28.62
CA GLU A 278 24.00 -21.72 28.40
C GLU A 278 25.11 -20.90 29.06
N VAL A 279 25.62 -21.35 30.21
CA VAL A 279 26.61 -20.61 31.03
C VAL A 279 27.87 -20.23 30.25
N LYS A 280 28.32 -21.09 29.31
CA LYS A 280 29.56 -20.86 28.56
C LYS A 280 29.46 -19.71 27.56
N THR A 281 28.29 -19.50 26.95
CA THR A 281 28.09 -18.53 25.87
C THR A 281 27.23 -17.34 26.31
N GLY A 282 26.47 -17.49 27.39
CA GLY A 282 25.41 -16.55 27.78
C GLY A 282 24.15 -16.67 26.93
N GLY A 283 24.08 -17.64 26.00
CA GLY A 283 22.93 -17.84 25.12
C GLY A 283 21.69 -18.30 25.89
N ILE A 284 20.55 -17.65 25.63
CA ILE A 284 19.26 -18.04 26.21
C ILE A 284 18.73 -19.23 25.42
N LEU A 285 18.58 -20.37 26.10
CA LEU A 285 18.08 -21.62 25.52
C LEU A 285 16.57 -21.74 25.61
N ALA A 286 15.98 -21.26 26.71
CA ALA A 286 14.55 -21.16 26.88
C ALA A 286 14.22 -19.95 27.76
N LEU A 287 13.14 -19.25 27.44
CA LEU A 287 12.61 -18.15 28.22
C LEU A 287 11.09 -18.18 28.09
N TYR A 288 10.40 -18.81 29.02
CA TYR A 288 8.94 -18.98 28.94
C TYR A 288 8.26 -18.27 30.11
N SER A 289 7.08 -17.70 29.87
CA SER A 289 6.24 -17.08 30.88
C SER A 289 4.78 -17.48 30.67
N ASN A 290 4.08 -17.81 31.76
CA ASN A 290 2.68 -18.21 31.78
C ASN A 290 1.87 -17.31 32.74
N PRO A 291 0.64 -16.87 32.41
CA PRO A 291 -0.16 -17.20 31.22
C PRO A 291 0.45 -16.65 29.93
N SER A 292 0.34 -17.42 28.84
CA SER A 292 0.75 -17.00 27.49
C SER A 292 -0.46 -16.72 26.59
N PHE A 293 -0.21 -16.29 25.36
CA PHE A 293 -1.23 -15.89 24.37
C PHE A 293 -0.79 -16.33 22.97
N ASP A 294 -1.71 -16.51 22.02
CA ASP A 294 -1.33 -16.81 20.64
C ASP A 294 -0.93 -15.51 19.89
N PRO A 295 0.33 -15.36 19.43
CA PRO A 295 0.75 -14.18 18.69
C PRO A 295 0.09 -14.07 17.31
N ASN A 296 -0.43 -15.17 16.74
CA ASN A 296 -1.09 -15.17 15.43
C ASN A 296 -2.39 -14.36 15.43
N ASP A 297 -3.07 -14.23 16.58
CA ASP A 297 -4.30 -13.45 16.71
C ASP A 297 -4.08 -11.95 16.50
N PHE A 298 -2.87 -11.47 16.80
CA PHE A 298 -2.51 -10.06 16.68
C PHE A 298 -2.07 -9.67 15.27
N VAL A 299 -1.67 -10.63 14.43
CA VAL A 299 -1.14 -10.34 13.09
C VAL A 299 -2.21 -9.73 12.19
N THR A 300 -3.42 -10.30 12.16
CA THR A 300 -4.52 -9.79 11.34
C THR A 300 -5.44 -8.80 12.06
N GLY A 301 -5.24 -8.64 13.38
CA GLY A 301 -6.04 -7.79 14.25
C GLY A 301 -6.91 -8.61 15.20
N ILE A 302 -6.67 -8.47 16.50
CA ILE A 302 -7.42 -9.15 17.56
C ILE A 302 -8.77 -8.47 17.81
N SER A 303 -9.79 -9.23 18.21
CA SER A 303 -11.07 -8.65 18.64
C SER A 303 -10.90 -7.98 20.02
N TYR A 304 -11.77 -7.04 20.39
CA TYR A 304 -11.72 -6.46 21.73
C TYR A 304 -12.01 -7.50 22.83
N GLU A 305 -12.85 -8.49 22.52
CA GLU A 305 -13.21 -9.58 23.44
C GLU A 305 -12.00 -10.49 23.71
N ASP A 306 -11.30 -10.91 22.67
CA ASP A 306 -10.09 -11.74 22.77
C ASP A 306 -8.92 -10.99 23.41
N TYR A 307 -8.85 -9.65 23.25
CA TYR A 307 -7.83 -8.82 23.91
C TYR A 307 -8.04 -8.65 25.41
N SER A 308 -9.29 -8.79 25.89
CA SER A 308 -9.68 -8.56 27.29
C SER A 308 -9.69 -9.82 28.17
N SER A 309 -9.43 -10.99 27.57
CA SER A 309 -9.47 -12.32 28.18
C SER A 309 -8.10 -12.74 28.70
#